data_AF-A0A168MCK7-F1
#
_entry.id   AF-A0A168MCK7-F1
#
_cell.length_a   1.000
_cell.length_b   1.000
_cell.length_c   1.000
_cell.angle_alpha   90.00
_cell.angle_beta   90.00
_cell.angle_gamma   90.00
#
_symmetry.space_group_name_H-M   'P 1'
#
loop_
_entity.id
_entity.type
_entity.pdbx_description
1 polymer ?
#
loop_
_entity_poly.entity_id
_entity_poly.type
_entity_poly.pdbx_seq_one_letter_code
_entity_poly.pdbx_strand_id
1 'polypeptide(L)' 'MARLKFDIRANQQGGGVICSFTDGKKRTSETWFGAPPDSINHVGPEYLQNRLPNARNERHYTFIKRRFKEEIGKFKP' A
#
# COMPACT_ATOMS: atom_id res chain seq x y z
N MET A 1 -1.07 -6.59 20.78
CA MET A 1 -1.78 -6.16 19.55
C MET A 1 -0.86 -6.38 18.36
N ALA A 2 -1.29 -7.06 17.30
CA ALA A 2 -0.45 -7.19 16.11
C ALA A 2 -0.30 -5.81 15.44
N ARG A 3 0.93 -5.46 15.05
CA ARG A 3 1.24 -4.16 14.45
C ARG A 3 0.81 -4.14 12.98
N LEU A 4 0.33 -2.99 12.51
CA LEU A 4 0.11 -2.75 11.08
C LEU A 4 1.45 -2.82 10.35
N LYS A 5 1.49 -3.49 9.20
CA LYS A 5 2.69 -3.54 8.34
C LYS A 5 2.33 -3.12 6.93
N PHE A 6 3.22 -2.36 6.30
CA PHE A 6 3.10 -1.96 4.91
C PHE A 6 4.47 -2.05 4.26
N ASP A 7 4.54 -2.79 3.16
CA ASP A 7 5.77 -3.05 2.40
C ASP A 7 5.54 -2.72 0.92
N ILE A 8 6.57 -2.24 0.25
CA ILE A 8 6.61 -2.05 -1.21
C ILE A 8 7.79 -2.85 -1.75
N ARG A 9 7.57 -3.60 -2.82
CA ARG A 9 8.62 -4.33 -3.54
C ARG A 9 8.52 -4.08 -5.03
N ALA A 10 9.65 -4.06 -5.74
CA ALA A 10 9.65 -3.99 -7.19
C ALA A 10 9.02 -5.26 -7.78
N ASN A 11 8.22 -5.12 -8.84
CA ASN A 11 7.74 -6.28 -9.59
C ASN A 11 8.87 -6.77 -10.52
N GLN A 12 9.34 -7.99 -10.29
CA GLN A 12 10.44 -8.59 -11.05
C GLN A 12 10.07 -8.97 -12.49
N GLN A 13 8.78 -9.01 -12.85
CA GLN A 13 8.30 -9.53 -14.14
C GLN A 13 8.02 -8.49 -15.23
N GLY A 14 8.09 -7.18 -14.95
CA GLY A 14 7.73 -6.20 -15.98
C GLY A 14 7.63 -4.75 -15.55
N GLY A 15 8.30 -4.37 -14.46
CA GLY A 15 8.24 -3.01 -13.93
C GLY A 15 7.06 -2.75 -13.01
N GLY A 16 7.11 -1.59 -12.33
CA GLY A 16 6.15 -1.21 -11.31
C GLY A 16 6.47 -1.78 -9.93
N VAL A 17 5.51 -1.65 -9.02
CA VAL A 17 5.66 -2.02 -7.60
C VAL A 17 4.47 -2.81 -7.09
N ILE A 18 4.74 -3.78 -6.21
CA ILE A 18 3.74 -4.51 -5.44
C ILE A 18 3.72 -3.90 -4.04
N CYS A 19 2.53 -3.49 -3.60
CA CYS A 19 2.29 -2.99 -2.25
C CYS A 19 1.56 -4.06 -1.44
N SER A 20 2.08 -4.38 -0.27
CA SER A 20 1.53 -5.39 0.62
C SER A 20 1.15 -4.73 1.95
N PHE A 21 -0.10 -4.88 2.37
CA PHE A 21 -0.59 -4.36 3.65
C PHE A 21 -1.01 -5.52 4.55
N THR A 22 -0.53 -5.54 5.79
CA THR A 22 -0.95 -6.49 6.83
C THR A 22 -1.66 -5.74 7.95
N ASP A 23 -2.88 -6.17 8.27
CA ASP A 23 -3.70 -5.56 9.32
C ASP A 23 -3.34 -6.08 10.73
N GLY A 24 -3.97 -5.50 11.76
CA GLY A 24 -3.79 -5.91 13.15
C GLY A 24 -4.34 -7.31 13.49
N LYS A 25 -4.92 -8.01 12.52
CA LYS A 25 -5.41 -9.40 12.61
C LYS A 25 -4.53 -10.36 11.79
N LYS A 26 -3.35 -9.91 11.32
CA LYS A 26 -2.41 -10.66 10.47
C LYS A 26 -2.97 -11.05 9.10
N ARG A 27 -4.01 -10.37 8.61
CA ARG A 27 -4.51 -10.54 7.24
C ARG A 27 -3.69 -9.67 6.31
N THR A 28 -3.09 -10.28 5.30
CA THR A 28 -2.31 -9.58 4.28
C THR A 28 -3.11 -9.51 2.97
N SER A 29 -3.07 -8.35 2.32
CA SER A 29 -3.51 -8.20 0.94
C SER A 29 -2.43 -7.50 0.14
N GLU A 30 -2.38 -7.77 -1.15
CA GLU A 30 -1.38 -7.22 -2.05
C GLU A 30 -2.06 -6.59 -3.26
N THR A 31 -1.42 -5.56 -3.80
CA THR A 31 -1.86 -4.93 -5.04
C THR A 31 -0.65 -4.52 -5.86
N TRP A 32 -0.77 -4.60 -7.18
CA TRP A 32 0.28 -4.20 -8.11
C TRP A 32 -0.07 -2.87 -8.78
N PHE A 33 0.94 -2.02 -8.93
CA PHE A 33 0.91 -0.79 -9.69
C PHE A 33 1.94 -0.87 -10.80
N GLY A 34 1.51 -0.75 -12.06
CA GLY A 34 2.40 -0.82 -13.23
C GLY A 34 3.45 0.29 -13.31
N ALA A 35 3.15 1.44 -12.72
CA ALA A 35 4.14 2.46 -12.38
C ALA A 35 3.90 2.87 -10.93
N PRO A 36 4.94 3.14 -10.13
CA PRO A 36 4.77 3.68 -8.78
C PRO A 36 4.00 5.00 -8.86
N PRO A 37 2.75 5.10 -8.35
CA PRO A 37 2.05 6.37 -8.38
C PRO A 37 2.80 7.40 -7.52
N ASP A 38 2.89 8.64 -7.98
CA ASP A 38 3.58 9.72 -7.27
C ASP A 38 3.05 9.90 -5.84
N SER A 39 1.76 9.65 -5.64
CA SER A 39 1.14 9.60 -4.34
C SER A 39 -0.20 8.88 -4.40
N ILE A 40 -0.52 8.12 -3.35
CA ILE A 40 -1.88 7.62 -3.09
C ILE A 40 -2.64 8.52 -2.12
N ASN A 41 -2.11 9.70 -1.77
CA ASN A 41 -2.74 10.56 -0.76
C ASN A 41 -4.09 11.15 -1.23
N HIS A 42 -4.24 11.38 -2.53
CA HIS A 42 -5.44 11.97 -3.12
C HIS A 42 -6.58 10.95 -3.31
N VAL A 43 -6.31 9.65 -3.21
CA VAL A 43 -7.32 8.63 -3.45
C VAL A 43 -8.26 8.48 -2.25
N GLY A 44 -9.54 8.25 -2.51
CA GLY A 44 -10.54 8.01 -1.48
C GLY A 44 -10.40 6.63 -0.81
N PRO A 45 -11.10 6.43 0.32
CA PRO A 45 -11.18 5.14 1.00
C PRO A 45 -11.60 3.98 0.08
N GLU A 46 -12.53 4.24 -0.84
CA GLU A 46 -13.07 3.26 -1.79
C GLU A 46 -11.99 2.69 -2.72
N TYR A 47 -11.04 3.53 -3.14
CA TYR A 47 -9.91 3.08 -3.96
C TYR A 47 -9.00 2.15 -3.15
N LEU A 48 -8.65 2.55 -1.92
CA LEU A 48 -7.78 1.73 -1.06
C LEU A 48 -8.47 0.44 -0.65
N GLN A 49 -9.78 0.45 -0.41
CA GLN A 49 -10.54 -0.74 -0.07
C GLN A 49 -10.64 -1.72 -1.25
N ASN A 50 -10.81 -1.21 -2.47
CA ASN A 50 -10.83 -2.04 -3.68
C ASN A 50 -9.45 -2.70 -3.91
N ARG A 51 -8.37 -1.94 -3.74
CA ARG A 51 -6.99 -2.43 -3.94
C ARG A 51 -6.48 -3.29 -2.79
N LEU A 52 -6.84 -2.96 -1.56
CA LEU A 52 -6.40 -3.59 -0.31
C LEU A 52 -7.63 -3.91 0.54
N PRO A 53 -8.33 -5.04 0.31
CA PRO A 53 -9.62 -5.37 0.95
C PRO A 53 -9.58 -5.55 2.48
N ASN A 54 -8.39 -5.64 3.07
CA ASN A 54 -8.17 -5.62 4.52
C ASN A 54 -8.04 -4.19 5.10
N ALA A 55 -7.91 -3.15 4.26
CA ALA A 55 -8.00 -1.75 4.67
C ALA A 55 -9.48 -1.35 4.81
N ARG A 56 -9.97 -1.26 6.04
CA ARG A 56 -11.41 -1.11 6.35
C ARG A 56 -11.78 0.13 7.15
N ASN A 57 -10.80 0.90 7.60
CA ASN A 57 -11.02 2.04 8.47
C ASN A 57 -9.97 3.12 8.21
N GLU A 58 -10.27 4.32 8.69
CA GLU A 58 -9.42 5.50 8.52
C GLU A 58 -8.00 5.31 9.06
N ARG A 59 -7.84 4.58 10.17
CA ARG A 59 -6.52 4.24 10.70
C ARG A 59 -5.69 3.43 9.70
N HIS A 60 -6.29 2.47 9.00
CA HIS A 60 -5.60 1.69 7.96
C HIS A 60 -5.25 2.59 6.77
N TYR A 61 -6.19 3.41 6.31
CA TYR A 61 -5.98 4.30 5.16
C TYR A 61 -4.86 5.30 5.42
N THR A 62 -4.88 5.98 6.57
CA THR A 62 -3.85 6.93 6.97
C THR A 62 -2.49 6.27 7.13
N PHE A 63 -2.44 5.06 7.71
CA PHE A 63 -1.20 4.30 7.83
C PHE A 63 -0.61 3.93 6.47
N ILE A 64 -1.44 3.39 5.56
CA ILE A 64 -1.03 3.00 4.21
C ILE A 64 -0.53 4.22 3.44
N LYS A 65 -1.27 5.33 3.44
CA LYS A 65 -0.88 6.58 2.77
C LYS A 65 0.47 7.11 3.27
N ARG A 66 0.66 7.14 4.59
CA ARG A 66 1.91 7.59 5.21
C ARG A 66 3.08 6.70 4.82
N ARG A 67 2.95 5.38 4.99
CA ARG A 67 4.02 4.42 4.66
C ARG A 67 4.31 4.36 3.18
N PHE A 68 3.30 4.47 2.33
CA PHE A 68 3.49 4.53 0.89
C PHE A 68 4.35 5.73 0.50
N LYS A 69 4.05 6.93 1.02
CA LYS A 69 4.87 8.13 0.77
C LYS A 69 6.33 7.97 1.21
N GLU A 70 6.56 7.34 2.37
CA GLU A 70 7.90 7.10 2.92
C GLU A 70 8.70 6.08 2.08
N GLU A 71 8.05 5.01 1.59
CA GLU A 71 8.73 3.92 0.90
C GLU A 71 8.84 4.15 -0.60
N ILE A 72 7.86 4.79 -1.25
CA ILE A 72 7.84 4.99 -2.71
C ILE A 72 9.00 5.87 -3.20
N GLY A 73 9.49 6.78 -2.36
CA GLY A 73 10.65 7.61 -2.65
C GLY A 73 11.93 6.80 -2.90
N LYS A 74 12.01 5.57 -2.41
CA LYS A 74 13.15 4.65 -2.66
C LYS A 74 13.09 3.99 -4.03
N PHE A 75 11.95 4.06 -4.71
CA PHE A 75 11.70 3.42 -6.01
C PHE A 75 11.57 4.43 -7.15
N LYS A 76 11.70 5.73 -6.87
CA LYS A 76 11.87 6.75 -7.90
C LYS A 76 13.35 6.72 -8.36
N PRO A 77 13.61 6.69 -9.68
CA PRO A 77 14.97 6.75 -10.22
C PRO A 77 15.65 8.09 -9.90
#